data_AF-A0A352V1U2-F1
#
_entry.id   AF-A0A352V1U2-F1
#
_cell.length_a   1.000
_cell.length_b   1.000
_cell.length_c   1.000
_cell.angle_alpha   90.00
_cell.angle_beta   90.00
_cell.angle_gamma   90.00
#
_symmetry.space_group_name_H-M   'P 1'
#
loop_
_entity.id
_entity.type
_entity.pdbx_description
1 polymer ?
#
loop_
_entity_poly.entity_id
_entity_poly.type
_entity_poly.pdbx_seq_one_letter_code
_entity_poly.pdbx_strand_id
1 'polypeptide(L)'
;MRPFLTAALLATLPLTASADPMGAVGQLVLGHALFAEGEASRDGLALIAGARLAGGVKIGIVAREMQTEGPAAEAAAAAAAPRNAVQMMATARAAVEADETLSFLVISAESLLSVLPAAEASASAAQIGPGQSQIWRLPADGGAALDIGVVDDGGSGLQLQVAAAQGDDAPQDLCRATALPLCRILLPESGFVDVTVRNPGAEPENYLLVTN
;
A
#
# COMPACT_ATOMS: atom_id res chain seq x y z
N MET A 1 68.13 0.20 16.99
CA MET A 1 67.11 -0.86 17.19
C MET A 1 65.75 -0.19 17.26
N ARG A 2 64.90 -0.37 16.25
CA ARG A 2 63.54 0.20 16.15
C ARG A 2 62.54 -0.94 16.38
N PRO A 3 61.53 -0.81 17.26
CA PRO A 3 60.34 -1.64 17.17
C PRO A 3 59.24 -0.89 16.40
N PHE A 4 58.65 -1.63 15.46
CA PHE A 4 57.56 -1.22 14.58
C PHE A 4 56.21 -1.19 15.33
N LEU A 5 55.42 -0.17 15.06
CA LEU A 5 53.99 -0.07 15.35
C LEU A 5 53.21 -0.88 14.32
N THR A 6 52.43 -1.86 14.76
CA THR A 6 51.43 -2.57 13.94
C THR A 6 50.06 -1.94 14.18
N ALA A 7 49.56 -1.23 13.17
CA ALA A 7 48.19 -0.74 13.11
C ALA A 7 47.26 -1.87 12.60
N ALA A 8 46.24 -2.22 13.37
CA ALA A 8 45.19 -3.14 12.96
C ALA A 8 44.18 -2.41 12.07
N LEU A 9 44.09 -2.84 10.81
CA LEU A 9 43.12 -2.37 9.82
C LEU A 9 41.79 -3.11 10.07
N LEU A 10 40.80 -2.43 10.64
CA LEU A 10 39.42 -2.93 10.75
C LEU A 10 38.74 -2.81 9.38
N ALA A 11 38.48 -3.94 8.74
CA ALA A 11 37.71 -4.04 7.51
C ALA A 11 36.23 -3.76 7.81
N THR A 12 35.72 -2.66 7.26
CA THR A 12 34.29 -2.34 7.21
C THR A 12 33.61 -3.23 6.16
N LEU A 13 32.81 -4.19 6.60
CA LEU A 13 31.89 -4.92 5.72
C LEU A 13 30.79 -3.96 5.24
N PRO A 14 30.48 -3.91 3.93
CA PRO A 14 29.35 -3.14 3.44
C PRO A 14 28.06 -3.81 3.92
N LEU A 15 27.27 -3.06 4.70
CA LEU A 15 25.91 -3.41 5.06
C LEU A 15 25.09 -3.36 3.76
N THR A 16 24.86 -4.51 3.13
CA THR A 16 23.90 -4.60 2.04
C THR A 16 22.52 -4.41 2.65
N ALA A 17 22.00 -3.19 2.61
CA ALA A 17 20.58 -2.94 2.80
C ALA A 17 19.86 -3.78 1.75
N SER A 18 19.20 -4.87 2.18
CA SER A 18 18.28 -5.57 1.31
C SER A 18 17.16 -4.60 1.01
N ALA A 19 17.15 -4.02 -0.18
CA ALA A 19 15.98 -3.34 -0.69
C ALA A 19 14.87 -4.40 -0.68
N ASP A 20 13.91 -4.25 0.24
CA ASP A 20 12.74 -5.09 0.30
C ASP A 20 12.02 -4.98 -1.04
N PRO A 21 11.97 -6.05 -1.86
CA PRO A 21 11.54 -5.93 -3.25
C PRO A 21 10.10 -5.41 -3.38
N MET A 22 9.25 -5.58 -2.37
CA MET A 22 7.85 -5.13 -2.37
C MET A 22 7.58 -3.88 -1.54
N GLY A 23 8.34 -3.64 -0.46
CA GLY A 23 8.07 -2.55 0.50
C GLY A 23 6.72 -2.70 1.23
N ALA A 24 6.51 -1.91 2.29
CA ALA A 24 5.29 -1.97 3.11
C ALA A 24 4.01 -1.70 2.28
N VAL A 25 4.08 -0.74 1.36
CA VAL A 25 2.96 -0.36 0.49
C VAL A 25 2.62 -1.50 -0.48
N GLY A 26 3.62 -2.07 -1.15
CA GLY A 26 3.40 -3.19 -2.07
C GLY A 26 2.87 -4.43 -1.36
N GLN A 27 3.34 -4.71 -0.14
CA GLN A 27 2.79 -5.76 0.71
C GLN A 27 1.31 -5.55 1.03
N LEU A 28 0.91 -4.33 1.37
CA LEU A 28 -0.48 -4.02 1.71
C LEU A 28 -1.39 -4.10 0.47
N VAL A 29 -0.98 -3.49 -0.66
CA VAL A 29 -1.76 -3.52 -1.91
C VAL A 29 -1.93 -4.96 -2.41
N LEU A 30 -0.85 -5.76 -2.41
CA LEU A 30 -0.93 -7.16 -2.80
C LEU A 30 -1.79 -7.98 -1.82
N GLY A 31 -1.69 -7.71 -0.52
CA GLY A 31 -2.47 -8.40 0.51
C GLY A 31 -3.97 -8.23 0.30
N HIS A 32 -4.42 -7.00 0.01
CA HIS A 32 -5.82 -6.72 -0.31
C HIS A 32 -6.25 -7.33 -1.64
N ALA A 33 -5.44 -7.20 -2.70
CA ALA A 33 -5.77 -7.77 -4.00
C ALA A 33 -5.91 -9.31 -3.94
N LEU A 34 -5.00 -9.98 -3.23
CA LEU A 34 -5.05 -11.43 -3.05
C LEU A 34 -6.25 -11.86 -2.20
N PHE A 35 -6.61 -11.07 -1.20
CA PHE A 35 -7.79 -11.34 -0.37
C PHE A 35 -9.08 -11.22 -1.19
N ALA A 36 -9.22 -10.16 -1.99
CA ALA A 36 -10.36 -9.97 -2.87
C ALA A 36 -10.48 -11.11 -3.90
N GLU A 37 -9.37 -11.55 -4.48
CA GLU A 37 -9.35 -12.71 -5.38
C GLU A 37 -9.74 -14.01 -4.65
N GLY A 38 -9.29 -14.18 -3.39
CA GLY A 38 -9.69 -15.29 -2.53
C GLY A 38 -11.19 -15.32 -2.25
N GLU A 39 -11.83 -14.17 -2.07
CA GLU A 39 -13.29 -14.09 -1.91
C GLU A 39 -14.02 -14.44 -3.20
N ALA A 40 -13.55 -13.92 -4.34
CA ALA A 40 -14.14 -14.18 -5.64
C ALA A 40 -14.05 -15.66 -6.04
N SER A 41 -12.91 -16.30 -5.76
CA SER A 41 -12.64 -17.71 -6.08
C SER A 41 -13.07 -18.68 -4.98
N ARG A 42 -13.45 -18.18 -3.79
CA ARG A 42 -13.68 -18.96 -2.56
C ARG A 42 -12.46 -19.79 -2.15
N ASP A 43 -11.26 -19.27 -2.37
CA ASP A 43 -10.01 -19.91 -1.98
C ASP A 43 -9.58 -19.45 -0.58
N GLY A 44 -9.74 -20.36 0.39
CA GLY A 44 -9.33 -20.14 1.78
C GLY A 44 -7.84 -19.86 1.95
N LEU A 45 -6.96 -20.43 1.13
CA LEU A 45 -5.52 -20.17 1.20
C LEU A 45 -5.20 -18.73 0.77
N ALA A 46 -5.84 -18.25 -0.30
CA ALA A 46 -5.70 -16.86 -0.75
C ALA A 46 -6.21 -15.87 0.31
N LEU A 47 -7.34 -16.16 0.97
CA LEU A 47 -7.85 -15.34 2.08
C LEU A 47 -6.85 -15.26 3.24
N ILE A 48 -6.30 -16.40 3.68
CA ILE A 48 -5.32 -16.45 4.77
C ILE A 48 -4.05 -15.68 4.39
N ALA A 49 -3.56 -15.89 3.16
CA ALA A 49 -2.35 -15.24 2.67
C ALA A 49 -2.53 -13.72 2.56
N GLY A 50 -3.64 -13.26 1.98
CA GLY A 50 -3.96 -11.84 1.86
C GLY A 50 -4.08 -11.15 3.21
N ALA A 51 -4.83 -11.75 4.15
CA ALA A 51 -4.98 -11.23 5.51
C ALA A 51 -3.64 -11.17 6.26
N ARG A 52 -2.77 -12.18 6.09
CA ARG A 52 -1.43 -12.19 6.68
C ARG A 52 -0.52 -11.12 6.10
N LEU A 53 -0.54 -10.92 4.78
CA LEU A 53 0.25 -9.86 4.14
C LEU A 53 -0.19 -8.49 4.67
N ALA A 54 -1.50 -8.21 4.69
CA ALA A 54 -2.02 -6.97 5.24
C ALA A 54 -1.68 -6.79 6.74
N GLY A 55 -1.76 -7.88 7.53
CA GLY A 55 -1.45 -7.86 8.96
C GLY A 55 0.02 -7.63 9.30
N GLY A 56 0.93 -7.86 8.35
CA GLY A 56 2.35 -7.57 8.51
C GLY A 56 2.71 -6.10 8.32
N VAL A 57 1.73 -5.22 8.07
CA VAL A 57 1.93 -3.79 7.87
C VAL A 57 1.16 -3.00 8.93
N LYS A 58 1.86 -2.11 9.63
CA LYS A 58 1.29 -1.15 10.57
C LYS A 58 1.00 0.15 9.83
N ILE A 59 -0.26 0.56 9.85
CA ILE A 59 -0.72 1.76 9.15
C ILE A 59 -0.83 2.93 10.13
N GLY A 60 -0.13 4.03 9.85
CA GLY A 60 -0.32 5.33 10.49
C GLY A 60 -1.26 6.20 9.68
N ILE A 61 -2.36 6.68 10.28
CA ILE A 61 -3.28 7.58 9.57
C ILE A 61 -2.73 9.00 9.60
N VAL A 62 -2.59 9.60 8.43
CA VAL A 62 -2.14 10.98 8.23
C VAL A 62 -3.17 11.76 7.44
N ALA A 63 -3.38 13.01 7.83
CA ALA A 63 -4.19 13.94 7.05
C ALA A 63 -3.36 14.47 5.87
N ARG A 64 -3.92 14.40 4.66
CA ARG A 64 -3.31 14.93 3.43
C ARG A 64 -4.34 15.79 2.71
N GLU A 65 -3.87 16.86 2.07
CA GLU A 65 -4.73 17.69 1.24
C GLU A 65 -5.12 16.93 -0.03
N MET A 66 -6.39 17.06 -0.41
CA MET A 66 -6.97 16.36 -1.55
C MET A 66 -7.87 17.33 -2.32
N GLN A 67 -7.77 17.29 -3.65
CA GLN A 67 -8.68 17.98 -4.55
C GLN A 67 -9.52 16.96 -5.31
N THR A 68 -10.84 17.16 -5.37
CA THR A 68 -11.74 16.29 -6.12
C THR A 68 -12.15 16.97 -7.42
N GLU A 69 -12.02 16.26 -8.52
CA GLU A 69 -12.45 16.66 -9.86
C GLU A 69 -13.53 15.69 -10.37
N GLY A 70 -14.42 16.20 -11.24
CA GLY A 70 -15.49 15.42 -11.85
C GLY A 70 -16.90 15.89 -11.43
N PRO A 71 -17.95 15.12 -11.79
CA PRO A 71 -19.33 15.49 -11.49
C PRO A 71 -19.53 15.62 -9.97
N ALA A 72 -20.25 16.65 -9.54
CA ALA A 72 -20.55 16.86 -8.13
C ALA A 72 -21.35 15.68 -7.57
N ALA A 73 -20.78 14.97 -6.60
CA ALA A 73 -21.51 13.98 -5.82
C ALA A 73 -22.40 14.70 -4.79
N GLU A 74 -23.55 14.10 -4.46
CA GLU A 74 -24.24 14.41 -3.20
C GLU A 74 -23.25 14.27 -2.03
N ALA A 75 -23.45 15.07 -0.98
CA ALA A 75 -22.52 15.20 0.15
C ALA A 75 -21.93 13.84 0.53
N ALA A 76 -20.62 13.69 0.31
CA ALA A 76 -19.92 12.44 0.58
C ALA A 76 -20.17 12.02 2.02
N ALA A 77 -20.61 10.78 2.22
CA ALA A 77 -20.62 10.19 3.54
C ALA A 77 -19.19 10.21 4.09
N ALA A 78 -19.03 10.16 5.41
CA ALA A 78 -17.71 10.02 6.00
C ALA A 78 -17.02 8.78 5.39
N ALA A 79 -15.83 8.97 4.83
CA ALA A 79 -15.07 7.90 4.21
C ALA A 79 -14.88 6.76 5.22
N ALA A 80 -15.38 5.58 4.89
CA ALA A 80 -15.12 4.38 5.68
C ALA A 80 -13.73 3.85 5.28
N ALA A 81 -12.93 3.39 6.24
CA ALA A 81 -11.71 2.67 5.86
C ALA A 81 -12.09 1.29 5.29
N PRO A 82 -11.41 0.82 4.24
CA PRO A 82 -11.44 -0.59 3.82
C PRO A 82 -11.18 -1.53 5.01
N ARG A 83 -11.55 -2.80 4.86
CA ARG A 83 -11.34 -3.83 5.90
C ARG A 83 -9.87 -3.87 6.30
N ASN A 84 -9.61 -3.72 7.59
CA ASN A 84 -8.26 -3.89 8.12
C ASN A 84 -7.90 -5.38 8.23
N ALA A 85 -6.63 -5.67 8.51
CA ALA A 85 -6.12 -7.05 8.62
C ALA A 85 -6.86 -7.91 9.65
N VAL A 86 -7.35 -7.33 10.76
CA VAL A 86 -8.13 -8.06 11.77
C VAL A 86 -9.47 -8.51 11.19
N GLN A 87 -10.15 -7.62 10.46
CA GLN A 87 -11.40 -7.93 9.77
C GLN A 87 -11.18 -8.98 8.66
N MET A 88 -10.12 -8.83 7.86
CA MET A 88 -9.75 -9.81 6.83
C MET A 88 -9.47 -11.20 7.44
N MET A 89 -8.72 -11.27 8.55
CA MET A 89 -8.41 -12.53 9.20
C MET A 89 -9.65 -13.17 9.85
N ALA A 90 -10.57 -12.37 10.38
CA ALA A 90 -11.86 -12.87 10.88
C ALA A 90 -12.70 -13.48 9.75
N THR A 91 -12.76 -12.84 8.58
CA THR A 91 -13.41 -13.40 7.39
C THR A 91 -12.72 -14.67 6.90
N ALA A 92 -11.39 -14.69 6.85
CA ALA A 92 -10.63 -15.88 6.47
C ALA A 92 -10.92 -17.07 7.41
N ARG A 93 -10.96 -16.82 8.73
CA ARG A 93 -11.33 -17.83 9.73
C ARG A 93 -12.71 -18.42 9.45
N ALA A 94 -13.71 -17.56 9.23
CA ALA A 94 -15.07 -18.01 8.98
C ALA A 94 -15.18 -18.83 7.68
N ALA A 95 -14.43 -18.45 6.63
CA ALA A 95 -14.44 -19.14 5.34
C ALA A 95 -13.86 -20.55 5.40
N VAL A 96 -12.93 -20.83 6.32
CA VAL A 96 -12.21 -22.11 6.40
C VAL A 96 -12.60 -22.97 7.61
N GLU A 97 -13.61 -22.57 8.38
CA GLU A 97 -14.02 -23.26 9.63
C GLU A 97 -14.30 -24.76 9.44
N ALA A 98 -14.82 -25.15 8.27
CA ALA A 98 -15.12 -26.54 7.94
C ALA A 98 -13.88 -27.38 7.55
N ASP A 99 -12.73 -26.75 7.30
CA ASP A 99 -11.47 -27.40 6.94
C ASP A 99 -10.47 -27.28 8.10
N GLU A 100 -10.18 -28.41 8.75
CA GLU A 100 -9.27 -28.47 9.91
C GLU A 100 -7.85 -28.01 9.55
N THR A 101 -7.37 -28.33 8.35
CA THR A 101 -6.01 -27.98 7.91
C THR A 101 -5.89 -26.47 7.72
N LEU A 102 -6.84 -25.87 7.02
CA LEU A 102 -6.85 -24.43 6.79
C LEU A 102 -7.14 -23.65 8.08
N SER A 103 -7.99 -24.18 8.96
CA SER A 103 -8.24 -23.61 10.29
C SER A 103 -6.95 -23.56 11.13
N PHE A 104 -6.13 -24.60 11.09
CA PHE A 104 -4.82 -24.59 11.76
C PHE A 104 -3.87 -23.53 11.17
N LEU A 105 -3.90 -23.34 9.84
CA LEU A 105 -3.10 -22.32 9.17
C LEU A 105 -3.52 -20.90 9.57
N VAL A 106 -4.82 -20.61 9.72
CA VAL A 106 -5.31 -19.32 10.22
C VAL A 106 -4.73 -19.01 11.60
N ILE A 107 -4.86 -19.95 12.54
CA ILE A 107 -4.37 -19.79 13.93
C ILE A 107 -2.86 -19.55 13.94
N SER A 108 -2.14 -20.29 13.10
CA SER A 108 -0.68 -20.14 12.94
C SER A 108 -0.32 -18.77 12.38
N ALA A 109 -1.06 -18.29 11.36
CA ALA A 109 -0.83 -16.99 10.76
C ALA A 109 -1.05 -15.84 11.75
N GLU A 110 -2.14 -15.88 12.53
CA GLU A 110 -2.41 -14.90 13.59
C GLU A 110 -1.33 -14.87 14.66
N SER A 111 -0.88 -16.05 15.10
CA SER A 111 0.18 -16.15 16.10
C SER A 111 1.48 -15.50 15.61
N LEU A 112 1.85 -15.74 14.34
CA LEU A 112 3.05 -15.15 13.74
C LEU A 112 2.96 -13.62 13.61
N LEU A 113 1.80 -13.07 13.28
CA LEU A 113 1.63 -11.62 13.16
C LEU A 113 1.93 -10.86 14.46
N SER A 114 1.72 -11.50 15.62
CA SER A 114 2.00 -10.88 16.92
C SER A 114 3.49 -10.82 17.29
N VAL A 115 4.35 -11.60 16.60
CA VAL A 115 5.77 -11.78 16.96
C VAL A 115 6.70 -11.20 15.88
N LEU A 116 6.27 -11.20 14.63
CA LEU A 116 7.08 -10.69 13.53
C LEU A 116 7.13 -9.15 13.54
N PRO A 117 8.28 -8.54 13.19
CA PRO A 117 8.33 -7.12 12.94
C PRO A 117 7.33 -6.71 11.86
N ALA A 118 6.56 -5.67 12.12
CA ALA A 118 5.67 -5.08 11.14
C ALA A 118 6.43 -4.03 10.31
N ALA A 119 6.20 -4.03 9.00
CA ALA A 119 6.58 -2.91 8.16
C ALA A 119 5.66 -1.70 8.46
N GLU A 120 6.10 -0.48 8.21
CA GLU A 120 5.29 0.72 8.47
C GLU A 120 4.88 1.40 7.17
N ALA A 121 3.65 1.91 7.14
CA ALA A 121 3.12 2.70 6.03
C ALA A 121 2.21 3.81 6.56
N SER A 122 2.12 4.92 5.82
CA SER A 122 1.24 6.04 6.15
C SER A 122 0.06 6.07 5.19
N ALA A 123 -1.17 6.22 5.71
CA ALA A 123 -2.38 6.20 4.91
C ALA A 123 -3.31 7.40 5.14
N SER A 124 -4.08 7.74 4.11
CA SER A 124 -5.19 8.69 4.19
C SER A 124 -6.43 8.03 3.62
N ALA A 125 -7.54 8.06 4.39
CA ALA A 125 -8.80 7.50 3.96
C ALA A 125 -9.60 8.52 3.13
N ALA A 126 -10.24 8.06 2.07
CA ALA A 126 -11.11 8.86 1.23
C ALA A 126 -12.23 8.01 0.62
N GLN A 127 -13.27 8.71 0.17
CA GLN A 127 -14.34 8.15 -0.64
C GLN A 127 -14.37 8.89 -1.97
N ILE A 128 -14.51 8.15 -3.07
CA ILE A 128 -14.52 8.69 -4.43
C ILE A 128 -15.76 8.23 -5.18
N GLY A 129 -16.55 9.18 -5.69
CA GLY A 129 -17.75 8.90 -6.46
C GLY A 129 -17.44 8.37 -7.86
N PRO A 130 -18.44 7.79 -8.55
CA PRO A 130 -18.27 7.25 -9.89
C PRO A 130 -17.88 8.36 -10.89
N GLY A 131 -16.89 8.07 -11.74
CA GLY A 131 -16.35 9.00 -12.73
C GLY A 131 -15.51 10.15 -12.17
N GLN A 132 -15.34 10.24 -10.84
CA GLN A 132 -14.51 11.26 -10.21
C GLN A 132 -13.03 10.90 -10.24
N SER A 133 -12.20 11.93 -10.09
CA SER A 133 -10.77 11.81 -9.83
C SER A 133 -10.42 12.62 -8.58
N GLN A 134 -9.49 12.11 -7.78
CA GLN A 134 -8.97 12.78 -6.59
C GLN A 134 -7.46 12.94 -6.73
N ILE A 135 -6.99 14.17 -6.57
CA ILE A 135 -5.60 14.56 -6.72
C ILE A 135 -5.03 14.84 -5.34
N TRP A 136 -3.94 14.16 -5.02
CA TRP A 136 -3.20 14.29 -3.77
C TRP A 136 -1.80 14.82 -4.07
N ARG A 137 -1.42 15.90 -3.41
CA ARG A 137 -0.07 16.44 -3.53
C ARG A 137 0.81 15.89 -2.41
N LEU A 138 1.85 15.14 -2.78
CA LEU A 138 2.74 14.47 -1.83
C LEU A 138 4.17 15.00 -1.96
N PRO A 139 4.87 15.23 -0.83
CA PRO A 139 6.31 15.46 -0.87
C PRO A 139 7.04 14.17 -1.26
N ALA A 140 8.11 14.32 -2.03
CA ALA A 140 8.98 13.22 -2.43
C ALA A 140 10.44 13.63 -2.24
N ASP A 141 11.20 12.80 -1.53
CA ASP A 141 12.61 13.06 -1.26
C ASP A 141 13.49 12.58 -2.43
N GLY A 142 14.39 13.44 -2.88
CA GLY A 142 15.33 13.14 -3.96
C GLY A 142 16.27 11.99 -3.56
N GLY A 143 16.43 11.02 -4.45
CA GLY A 143 17.27 9.84 -4.23
C GLY A 143 16.65 8.78 -3.30
N ALA A 144 15.46 9.01 -2.76
CA ALA A 144 14.70 8.02 -2.00
C ALA A 144 13.54 7.46 -2.84
N ALA A 145 13.28 6.15 -2.71
CA ALA A 145 12.12 5.53 -3.34
C ALA A 145 10.84 5.94 -2.59
N LEU A 146 9.87 6.46 -3.32
CA LEU A 146 8.52 6.71 -2.83
C LEU A 146 7.58 5.66 -3.42
N ASP A 147 7.04 4.82 -2.54
CA ASP A 147 6.02 3.84 -2.86
C ASP A 147 4.65 4.46 -2.62
N ILE A 148 3.75 4.28 -3.58
CA ILE A 148 2.42 4.87 -3.58
C ILE A 148 1.44 3.78 -3.99
N GLY A 149 0.44 3.54 -3.16
CA GLY A 149 -0.54 2.48 -3.37
C GLY A 149 -1.95 2.96 -3.07
N VAL A 150 -2.93 2.34 -3.72
CA VAL A 150 -4.34 2.47 -3.38
C VAL A 150 -4.85 1.13 -2.87
N VAL A 151 -5.57 1.16 -1.76
CA VAL A 151 -6.15 -0.03 -1.15
C VAL A 151 -7.64 0.18 -0.98
N ASP A 152 -8.44 -0.78 -1.44
CA ASP A 152 -9.89 -0.83 -1.32
C ASP A 152 -10.33 -2.21 -0.78
N ASP A 153 -11.65 -2.44 -0.70
CA ASP A 153 -12.22 -3.73 -0.30
C ASP A 153 -12.30 -4.76 -1.44
N GLY A 154 -11.75 -4.44 -2.61
CA GLY A 154 -11.84 -5.20 -3.84
C GLY A 154 -13.07 -4.84 -4.67
N GLY A 155 -12.92 -4.81 -6.00
CA GLY A 155 -14.03 -4.69 -6.97
C GLY A 155 -14.13 -3.36 -7.73
N SER A 156 -13.42 -2.32 -7.29
CA SER A 156 -13.58 -0.96 -7.83
C SER A 156 -12.89 -0.70 -9.17
N GLY A 157 -11.79 -1.41 -9.46
CA GLY A 157 -10.90 -1.08 -10.57
C GLY A 157 -10.32 0.34 -10.49
N LEU A 158 -10.13 0.88 -9.27
CA LEU A 158 -9.51 2.18 -9.06
C LEU A 158 -8.19 2.29 -9.80
N GLN A 159 -8.00 3.41 -10.50
CA GLN A 159 -6.81 3.68 -11.29
C GLN A 159 -5.91 4.64 -10.54
N LEU A 160 -4.61 4.36 -10.55
CA LEU A 160 -3.57 5.19 -9.97
C LEU A 160 -2.73 5.80 -11.10
N GLN A 161 -2.50 7.10 -11.02
CA GLN A 161 -1.55 7.82 -11.87
C GLN A 161 -0.70 8.72 -10.97
N VAL A 162 0.59 8.79 -11.24
CA VAL A 162 1.54 9.64 -10.53
C VAL A 162 2.27 10.47 -11.55
N ALA A 163 2.24 11.78 -11.39
CA ALA A 163 2.94 12.73 -12.24
C ALA A 163 3.88 13.61 -11.41
N ALA A 164 4.97 14.08 -12.02
CA ALA A 164 5.81 15.10 -11.41
C ALA A 164 5.00 16.40 -11.30
N ALA A 165 5.00 17.02 -10.12
CA ALA A 165 4.39 18.34 -9.96
C ALA A 165 5.33 19.38 -10.58
N GLN A 166 5.10 19.76 -11.84
CA GLN A 166 5.76 20.89 -12.47
C GLN A 166 4.84 22.11 -12.52
N GLY A 167 5.41 23.31 -12.52
CA GLY A 167 4.65 24.53 -12.86
C GLY A 167 4.45 24.62 -14.38
N ASP A 168 3.31 25.19 -14.80
CA ASP A 168 2.78 25.55 -16.15
C ASP A 168 3.05 24.66 -17.39
N ASP A 169 4.09 23.83 -17.42
CA ASP A 169 4.33 22.82 -18.44
C ASP A 169 3.52 21.55 -18.18
N ALA A 170 3.20 20.82 -19.24
CA ALA A 170 2.36 19.63 -19.17
C ALA A 170 2.90 18.59 -18.16
N PRO A 171 2.05 18.02 -17.30
CA PRO A 171 2.48 17.08 -16.26
C PRO A 171 3.17 15.85 -16.88
N GLN A 172 4.37 15.55 -16.40
CA GLN A 172 5.11 14.37 -16.82
C GLN A 172 4.63 13.15 -16.03
N ASP A 173 3.99 12.20 -16.72
CA ASP A 173 3.60 10.91 -16.14
C ASP A 173 4.85 10.12 -15.69
N LEU A 174 4.91 9.79 -14.40
CA LEU A 174 5.95 8.98 -13.79
C LEU A 174 5.52 7.51 -13.66
N CYS A 175 4.24 7.27 -13.38
CA CYS A 175 3.68 5.93 -13.25
C CYS A 175 2.17 5.93 -13.49
N ARG A 176 1.64 4.84 -14.04
CA ARG A 176 0.21 4.59 -14.19
C ARG A 176 -0.07 3.12 -13.95
N ALA A 177 -1.06 2.82 -13.11
CA ALA A 177 -1.46 1.48 -12.75
C ALA A 177 -2.99 1.35 -12.69
N THR A 178 -3.54 0.27 -13.26
CA THR A 178 -4.99 0.05 -13.37
C THR A 178 -5.48 -1.22 -12.70
N ALA A 179 -4.72 -2.33 -12.81
CA ALA A 179 -5.11 -3.63 -12.25
C ALA A 179 -4.65 -3.81 -10.80
N LEU A 180 -3.42 -3.38 -10.49
CA LEU A 180 -2.85 -3.34 -9.16
C LEU A 180 -2.34 -1.92 -8.93
N PRO A 181 -3.09 -1.04 -8.24
CA PRO A 181 -2.78 0.39 -8.17
C PRO A 181 -1.60 0.63 -7.22
N LEU A 182 -0.40 0.27 -7.68
CA LEU A 182 0.88 0.41 -6.99
C LEU A 182 1.90 1.06 -7.94
N CYS A 183 2.54 2.10 -7.45
CA CYS A 183 3.61 2.81 -8.13
C CYS A 183 4.80 2.95 -7.20
N ARG A 184 6.00 2.66 -7.72
CA ARG A 184 7.27 2.99 -7.06
C ARG A 184 8.00 3.98 -7.95
N ILE A 185 8.27 5.17 -7.40
CA ILE A 185 8.97 6.23 -8.12
C ILE A 185 10.26 6.62 -7.39
N LEU A 186 11.19 7.19 -8.14
CA LEU A 186 12.45 7.72 -7.62
C LEU A 186 12.71 9.06 -8.32
N LEU A 187 12.69 10.16 -7.56
CA LEU A 187 13.02 11.47 -8.08
C LEU A 187 14.53 11.73 -7.93
N PRO A 188 15.18 12.42 -8.90
CA PRO A 188 16.57 12.81 -8.77
C PRO A 188 16.79 13.89 -7.70
N GLU A 189 15.79 14.76 -7.51
CA GLU A 189 15.81 15.89 -6.56
C GLU A 189 14.52 15.88 -5.74
N SER A 190 14.56 16.43 -4.52
CA SER A 190 13.38 16.55 -3.68
C SER A 190 12.36 17.50 -4.30
N GLY A 191 11.08 17.16 -4.22
CA GLY A 191 10.01 17.93 -4.81
C GLY A 191 8.64 17.42 -4.40
N PHE A 192 7.66 17.65 -5.27
CA PHE A 192 6.31 17.17 -5.09
C PHE A 192 5.88 16.30 -6.27
N VAL A 193 4.97 15.37 -6.00
CA VAL A 193 4.25 14.61 -7.02
C VAL A 193 2.76 14.79 -6.82
N ASP A 194 2.04 14.83 -7.93
CA ASP A 194 0.59 14.81 -7.94
C ASP A 194 0.14 13.37 -8.20
N VAL A 195 -0.59 12.81 -7.26
CA VAL A 195 -1.13 11.45 -7.29
C VAL A 195 -2.61 11.52 -7.59
N THR A 196 -3.01 11.00 -8.73
CA THR A 196 -4.41 10.93 -9.15
C THR A 196 -4.96 9.53 -8.90
N VAL A 197 -6.01 9.45 -8.09
CA VAL A 197 -6.85 8.25 -7.95
C VAL A 197 -8.14 8.49 -8.72
N ARG A 198 -8.50 7.57 -9.61
CA ARG A 198 -9.71 7.69 -10.43
C ARG A 198 -10.62 6.50 -10.23
N ASN A 199 -11.92 6.77 -10.11
CA ASN A 199 -12.96 5.75 -10.06
C ASN A 199 -13.65 5.63 -11.43
N PRO A 200 -13.28 4.63 -12.27
CA PRO A 200 -13.97 4.39 -13.53
C PRO A 200 -15.29 3.61 -13.35
N GLY A 201 -15.60 3.14 -12.14
CA GLY A 201 -16.77 2.35 -11.80
C GLY A 201 -18.06 3.17 -11.75
N ALA A 202 -19.17 2.46 -11.51
CA ALA A 202 -20.51 3.03 -11.43
C ALA A 202 -20.96 3.37 -10.00
N GLU A 203 -20.26 2.86 -8.99
CA GLU A 203 -20.60 3.04 -7.58
C GLU A 203 -19.53 3.88 -6.85
N PRO A 204 -19.89 4.57 -5.75
CA PRO A 204 -18.91 5.19 -4.86
C PRO A 204 -18.01 4.16 -4.19
N GLU A 205 -16.73 4.50 -4.04
CA GLU A 205 -15.73 3.59 -3.51
C GLU A 205 -14.96 4.22 -2.36
N ASN A 206 -14.72 3.44 -1.32
CA ASN A 206 -13.87 3.84 -0.20
C ASN A 206 -12.46 3.26 -0.40
N TYR A 207 -11.44 4.07 -0.13
CA TYR A 207 -10.06 3.62 -0.28
C TYR A 207 -9.10 4.26 0.72
N LEU A 208 -7.92 3.67 0.84
CA LEU A 208 -6.74 4.25 1.47
C LEU A 208 -5.72 4.60 0.40
N LEU A 209 -5.26 5.85 0.39
CA LEU A 209 -4.01 6.22 -0.27
C LEU A 209 -2.86 5.94 0.69
N VAL A 210 -1.94 5.06 0.30
CA VAL A 210 -0.88 4.54 1.15
C VAL A 210 0.49 4.91 0.60
N THR A 211 1.40 5.35 1.47
CA THR A 211 2.82 5.61 1.16
C THR A 211 3.75 4.99 2.19
N ASN A 212 5.03 4.83 1.85
CA ASN A 212 6.09 4.57 2.83
C ASN A 212 6.48 5.83 3.61
#